data_AF-A0A2D4KF24-F1
#
_entry.id   AF-A0A2D4KF24-F1
#
_cell.length_a   1.000
_cell.length_b   1.000
_cell.length_c   1.000
_cell.angle_alpha   90.00
_cell.angle_beta   90.00
_cell.angle_gamma   90.00
#
_symmetry.space_group_name_H-M   'P 1'
#
loop_
_entity.id
_entity.type
_entity.pdbx_description
1 polymer ?
#
loop_
_entity_poly.entity_id
_entity_poly.type
_entity_poly.pdbx_seq_one_letter_code
_entity_poly.pdbx_strand_id
1 'polypeptide(L)'
;LIFLPYADDKRNVDVTEKIPANQQQVKKMKEIIQKLRFKYRSESFENPVLQQHYMNLEALALDLMEPEKAEDLTVPKVELMDGRLGNLAEEFKQLVYPPGYDPDGKTVKRKQGGMKEYREIIMSLNAYFLFKVA
;
A
#
# COMPACT_ATOMS: atom_id res chain seq x y z
N LEU A 1 27.09 -9.86 -9.59
CA LEU A 1 26.46 -10.80 -10.53
C LEU A 1 24.97 -10.47 -10.57
N ILE A 2 24.41 -10.20 -11.74
CA ILE A 2 22.96 -9.94 -11.89
C ILE A 2 22.40 -11.13 -12.67
N PHE A 3 21.43 -11.83 -12.07
CA PHE A 3 20.77 -12.96 -12.71
C PHE A 3 19.68 -12.45 -13.65
N LEU A 4 19.65 -12.98 -14.87
CA LEU A 4 18.59 -12.70 -15.83
C LEU A 4 17.58 -13.86 -15.78
N PRO A 5 16.27 -13.56 -15.75
CA PRO A 5 15.24 -14.59 -15.69
C PRO A 5 15.17 -15.40 -17.00
N TYR A 6 14.93 -16.70 -16.88
CA TYR A 6 14.59 -17.56 -18.01
C TYR A 6 13.16 -17.32 -18.49
N ALA A 7 12.76 -17.97 -19.58
CA ALA A 7 11.39 -17.90 -20.07
C ALA A 7 10.37 -18.37 -19.03
N ASP A 8 10.70 -19.43 -18.28
CA ASP A 8 9.81 -20.04 -17.28
C ASP A 8 9.61 -19.17 -16.03
N ASP A 9 10.54 -18.24 -15.75
CA ASP A 9 10.42 -17.27 -14.65
C ASP A 9 9.43 -16.13 -14.99
N LYS A 10 9.13 -15.91 -16.27
CA LYS A 10 8.22 -14.86 -16.72
C LYS A 10 6.77 -15.32 -16.58
N ARG A 11 5.98 -14.56 -15.83
CA ARG A 11 4.54 -14.79 -15.66
C ARG A 11 3.74 -13.91 -16.64
N ASN A 12 2.80 -14.50 -17.37
CA ASN A 12 1.82 -13.74 -18.14
C ASN A 12 0.81 -13.10 -17.19
N VAL A 13 0.50 -11.83 -17.44
CA VAL A 13 -0.48 -11.05 -16.68
C VAL A 13 -1.56 -10.61 -17.65
N ASP A 14 -2.82 -10.80 -17.29
CA ASP A 14 -3.95 -10.30 -18.07
C ASP A 14 -3.92 -8.76 -18.06
N VAL A 15 -3.75 -8.16 -19.23
CA VAL A 15 -3.69 -6.72 -19.37
C VAL A 15 -5.11 -6.18 -19.54
N THR A 16 -5.58 -5.45 -18.54
CA THR A 16 -6.83 -4.68 -18.61
C THR A 16 -6.66 -3.44 -19.49
N GLU A 17 -7.77 -2.88 -19.97
CA GLU A 17 -7.75 -1.61 -20.69
C GLU A 17 -7.03 -0.52 -19.88
N LYS A 18 -6.16 0.22 -20.58
CA LYS A 18 -5.35 1.26 -19.95
C LYS A 18 -6.16 2.54 -19.86
N ILE A 19 -6.65 2.84 -18.66
CA ILE A 19 -7.40 4.08 -18.41
C ILE A 19 -6.46 5.13 -17.80
N PRO A 20 -6.13 6.22 -18.52
CA PRO A 20 -5.18 7.21 -18.03
C PRO A 20 -5.83 8.16 -17.02
N ALA A 21 -5.06 8.56 -16.01
CA ALA A 21 -5.45 9.60 -15.06
C ALA A 21 -5.33 11.00 -15.67
N ASN A 22 -6.19 11.93 -15.21
CA ASN A 22 -6.12 13.33 -15.63
C ASN A 22 -4.94 14.06 -14.96
N GLN A 23 -4.45 15.14 -15.57
CA GLN A 23 -3.32 15.94 -15.07
C GLN A 23 -3.55 16.46 -13.65
N GLN A 24 -4.79 16.80 -13.29
CA GLN A 24 -5.14 17.26 -11.94
C GLN A 24 -4.98 16.16 -10.90
N GLN A 25 -5.43 14.93 -11.20
CA GLN A 25 -5.26 13.76 -10.33
C GLN A 25 -3.77 13.45 -10.15
N VAL A 26 -2.99 13.49 -11.23
CA VAL A 26 -1.54 13.29 -11.19
C VAL A 26 -0.85 14.36 -10.33
N LYS A 27 -1.24 15.63 -10.45
CA LYS A 27 -0.68 16.73 -9.66
C LYS A 27 -0.95 16.54 -8.17
N LYS A 28 -2.18 16.20 -7.80
CA LYS A 28 -2.55 15.95 -6.40
C LYS A 28 -1.82 14.74 -5.80
N MET A 29 -1.68 13.66 -6.57
CA MET A 29 -0.88 12.51 -6.14
C MET A 29 0.61 12.86 -5.94
N LYS A 30 1.18 13.73 -6.79
CA LYS A 30 2.56 14.22 -6.58
C LYS A 30 2.72 14.99 -5.27
N GLU A 31 1.74 15.80 -4.89
CA GLU A 31 1.74 16.51 -3.59
C GLU A 31 1.72 15.53 -2.41
N ILE A 32 0.88 14.48 -2.49
CA ILE A 32 0.84 13.38 -1.50
C ILE A 32 2.20 12.69 -1.39
N ILE A 33 2.80 12.28 -2.51
CA ILE A 33 4.12 11.61 -2.54
C ILE A 33 5.20 12.50 -1.93
N GLN A 34 5.20 13.80 -2.26
CA GLN A 34 6.16 14.75 -1.71
C GLN A 34 5.99 14.91 -0.20
N LYS A 35 4.74 14.95 0.28
CA LYS A 35 4.45 14.96 1.71
C LYS A 35 4.78 13.66 2.41
N LEU A 36 4.76 12.49 1.78
CA LEU A 36 5.12 11.23 2.43
C LEU A 36 6.59 10.83 2.21
N ARG A 37 7.37 11.70 1.53
CA ARG A 37 8.78 11.42 1.25
C ARG A 37 9.58 11.28 2.55
N PHE A 38 10.38 10.22 2.61
CA PHE A 38 11.42 9.98 3.60
C PHE A 38 12.70 9.46 2.92
N LYS A 39 13.81 9.39 3.67
CA LYS A 39 15.08 8.86 3.17
C LYS A 39 15.16 7.37 3.49
N TYR A 40 15.09 6.54 2.46
CA TYR A 40 15.28 5.09 2.60
C TYR A 40 16.75 4.75 2.88
N ARG A 41 16.97 3.80 3.79
CA ARG A 41 18.25 3.11 3.99
C ARG A 41 17.95 1.62 4.14
N SER A 42 18.85 0.76 3.67
CA SER A 42 18.71 -0.70 3.78
C SER A 42 18.66 -1.19 5.23
N GLU A 43 19.27 -0.45 6.15
CA GLU A 43 19.34 -0.76 7.58
C GLU A 43 18.16 -0.18 8.37
N SER A 44 17.20 0.49 7.72
CA SER A 44 16.09 1.15 8.42
C SER A 44 15.01 0.19 8.92
N PHE A 45 15.02 -1.06 8.50
CA PHE A 45 14.00 -2.05 8.84
C PHE A 45 14.66 -3.35 9.26
N GLU A 46 14.24 -3.85 10.41
CA GLU A 46 14.62 -5.15 10.92
C GLU A 46 13.51 -6.16 10.66
N ASN A 47 13.84 -7.45 10.68
CA ASN A 47 12.82 -8.49 10.52
C ASN A 47 12.10 -8.70 11.87
N PRO A 48 10.80 -8.33 11.99
CA PRO A 48 10.09 -8.39 13.26
C PRO A 48 9.96 -9.83 13.80
N VAL A 49 9.86 -10.82 12.91
CA VAL A 49 9.77 -12.24 13.30
C VAL A 49 11.08 -12.70 13.93
N LEU A 50 12.21 -12.32 13.35
CA LEU A 50 13.52 -12.66 13.92
C LEU A 50 13.79 -11.89 15.21
N GLN A 51 13.43 -10.61 15.28
CA GLN A 51 13.57 -9.81 16.49
C GLN A 51 12.78 -10.44 17.66
N GLN A 52 11.51 -10.75 17.44
CA GLN A 52 10.70 -11.41 18.46
C GLN A 52 11.26 -12.78 18.85
N HIS A 53 11.79 -13.54 17.89
CA HIS A 53 12.39 -14.84 18.16
C HIS A 53 13.60 -14.74 19.11
N TYR A 54 14.53 -13.82 18.85
CA TYR A 54 15.71 -13.65 19.69
C TYR A 54 15.39 -13.03 21.06
N MET A 55 14.45 -12.09 21.13
CA MET A 55 13.97 -11.54 22.41
C MET A 55 13.36 -12.63 23.31
N ASN A 56 12.62 -13.57 22.73
CA ASN A 56 12.08 -14.71 23.48
C ASN A 56 13.20 -15.63 24.00
N LEU A 57 14.23 -15.89 23.20
CA LEU A 57 15.38 -16.71 23.62
C LEU A 57 16.19 -16.03 24.73
N GLU A 58 16.38 -14.71 24.65
CA GLU A 58 17.04 -13.92 25.68
C GLU A 58 16.27 -13.95 26.99
N ALA A 59 14.94 -13.76 26.95
CA ALA A 59 14.09 -13.85 28.13
C ALA A 59 14.18 -15.23 28.80
N LEU A 60 14.22 -16.30 28.01
CA LEU A 60 14.42 -17.66 28.52
C LEU A 60 15.82 -17.87 29.12
N ALA A 61 16.86 -17.25 28.54
CA ALA A 61 18.23 -17.38 29.03
C ALA A 61 18.47 -16.60 30.34
N LEU A 62 17.72 -15.51 30.55
CA LEU A 62 17.81 -14.63 31.72
C LEU A 62 16.73 -14.90 32.79
N ASP A 63 15.92 -15.96 32.62
CA ASP A 63 14.79 -16.30 33.48
C ASP A 63 13.81 -15.13 33.71
N LEU A 64 13.58 -14.32 32.67
CA LEU A 64 12.59 -13.24 32.70
C LEU A 64 11.17 -13.81 32.61
N MET A 65 10.24 -13.20 33.35
CA MET A 65 8.85 -13.66 33.41
C MET A 65 8.10 -13.44 32.08
N GLU A 66 8.46 -12.41 31.33
CA GLU A 66 7.94 -12.15 29.99
C GLU A 66 9.01 -11.52 29.09
N PRO A 67 9.02 -11.85 27.79
CA PRO A 67 9.92 -11.22 26.83
C PRO A 67 9.48 -9.80 26.50
N GLU A 68 10.45 -8.92 26.27
CA GLU A 68 10.18 -7.59 25.73
C GLU A 68 9.59 -7.71 24.32
N LYS A 69 8.58 -6.87 24.03
CA LYS A 69 7.97 -6.83 22.70
C LYS A 69 8.77 -5.89 21.80
N ALA A 70 9.33 -6.42 20.72
CA ALA A 70 9.96 -5.61 19.70
C ALA A 70 8.91 -4.76 18.96
N GLU A 71 9.21 -3.48 18.73
CA GLU A 71 8.39 -2.62 17.88
C GLU A 71 8.51 -3.07 16.42
N ASP A 72 7.38 -3.28 15.75
CA ASP A 72 7.37 -3.61 14.32
C ASP A 72 7.51 -2.34 13.49
N LEU A 73 8.75 -2.08 13.06
CA LEU A 73 9.08 -0.93 12.21
C LEU A 73 8.57 -1.06 10.76
N THR A 74 8.06 -2.23 10.36
CA THR A 74 7.48 -2.46 9.02
C THR A 74 6.03 -1.95 8.94
N VAL A 75 5.37 -1.75 10.08
CA VAL A 75 4.01 -1.20 10.12
C VAL A 75 4.02 0.30 9.81
N PRO A 76 3.17 0.78 8.89
CA PRO A 76 3.07 2.20 8.60
C PRO A 76 2.64 3.03 9.81
N LYS A 77 3.26 4.20 10.00
CA LYS A 77 2.93 5.15 11.07
C LYS A 77 1.69 5.98 10.70
N VAL A 78 0.52 5.36 10.71
CA VAL A 78 -0.76 5.90 10.20
C VAL A 78 -1.06 7.30 10.77
N GLU A 79 -1.01 7.48 12.09
CA GLU A 79 -1.33 8.78 12.71
C GLU A 79 -0.42 9.92 12.24
N LEU A 80 0.88 9.64 12.08
CA LEU A 80 1.84 10.62 11.57
C LEU A 80 1.62 10.92 10.09
N MET A 81 1.27 9.90 9.30
CA MET A 81 0.94 10.06 7.89
C MET A 81 -0.31 10.91 7.71
N ASP A 82 -1.37 10.63 8.47
CA ASP A 82 -2.63 11.37 8.43
C ASP A 82 -2.42 12.84 8.84
N GLY A 83 -1.67 13.07 9.92
CA GLY A 83 -1.30 14.42 10.36
C GLY A 83 -0.49 15.19 9.30
N ARG A 84 0.41 14.52 8.57
CA ARG A 84 1.22 15.14 7.51
C ARG A 84 0.38 15.44 6.27
N LEU A 85 -0.53 14.54 5.89
CA LEU A 85 -1.36 14.68 4.70
C LEU A 85 -2.45 15.75 4.89
N GLY A 86 -3.09 15.79 6.06
CA GLY A 86 -4.25 16.66 6.32
C GLY A 86 -5.34 16.39 5.28
N ASN A 87 -5.86 17.45 4.66
CA ASN A 87 -6.99 17.35 3.74
C ASN A 87 -6.63 16.79 2.35
N LEU A 88 -5.35 16.65 2.01
CA LEU A 88 -4.92 16.22 0.66
C LEU A 88 -5.46 14.83 0.29
N ALA A 89 -5.53 13.92 1.27
CA ALA A 89 -6.07 12.58 1.04
C ALA A 89 -7.55 12.65 0.64
N GLU A 90 -8.33 13.49 1.31
CA GLU A 90 -9.76 13.65 1.05
C GLU A 90 -10.03 14.38 -0.29
N GLU A 91 -9.26 15.43 -0.59
CA GLU A 91 -9.32 16.11 -1.88
C GLU A 91 -9.01 15.15 -3.05
N PHE A 92 -8.01 14.28 -2.87
CA PHE A 92 -7.69 13.28 -3.88
C PHE A 92 -8.80 12.25 -4.05
N LYS A 93 -9.42 11.78 -2.96
CA LYS A 93 -10.58 10.87 -3.02
C LYS A 93 -11.72 11.49 -3.82
N GLN A 94 -12.06 12.76 -3.58
CA GLN A 94 -13.13 13.44 -4.31
C GLN A 94 -12.87 13.60 -5.81
N LEU A 95 -11.59 13.71 -6.21
CA LEU A 95 -11.20 13.81 -7.62
C LEU A 95 -11.21 12.47 -8.37
N VAL A 96 -11.20 11.36 -7.65
CA VAL A 96 -10.98 10.03 -8.21
C VAL A 96 -12.19 9.12 -8.04
N TYR A 97 -12.82 9.16 -6.87
CA TYR A 97 -13.95 8.31 -6.54
C TYR A 97 -15.27 9.01 -6.87
N PRO A 98 -16.15 8.37 -7.66
CA PRO A 98 -17.50 8.88 -7.88
C PRO A 98 -18.30 8.98 -6.58
N PRO A 99 -19.30 9.89 -6.49
CA PRO A 99 -20.18 9.98 -5.33
C PRO A 99 -20.90 8.65 -5.05
N GLY A 100 -20.84 8.18 -3.81
CA GLY A 100 -21.45 6.91 -3.40
C GLY A 100 -20.64 5.66 -3.73
N TYR A 101 -19.39 5.82 -4.19
CA TYR A 101 -18.45 4.72 -4.27
C TYR A 101 -17.99 4.29 -2.87
N ASP A 102 -18.22 3.03 -2.53
CA ASP A 102 -17.72 2.40 -1.32
C ASP A 102 -16.47 1.57 -1.68
N PRO A 103 -15.26 2.01 -1.29
CA PRO A 103 -14.03 1.29 -1.59
C PRO A 103 -13.94 -0.07 -0.88
N ASP A 104 -14.66 -0.25 0.24
CA ASP A 104 -14.71 -1.48 1.03
C ASP A 104 -15.98 -2.30 0.77
N GLY A 105 -16.85 -1.77 -0.09
CA GLY A 105 -18.11 -2.39 -0.49
C GLY A 105 -17.87 -3.65 -1.32
N LYS A 106 -18.44 -4.78 -0.89
CA LYS A 106 -18.48 -6.01 -1.70
C LYS A 106 -19.07 -5.67 -3.08
N THR A 107 -18.35 -5.99 -4.14
CA THR A 107 -18.80 -5.75 -5.52
C THR A 107 -20.12 -6.47 -5.80
N VAL A 108 -21.25 -5.78 -5.65
CA VAL A 108 -22.55 -6.34 -6.01
C VAL A 108 -22.61 -6.41 -7.53
N LYS A 109 -22.57 -7.64 -8.07
CA LYS A 109 -22.82 -7.93 -9.48
C LYS A 109 -24.26 -7.52 -9.84
N ARG A 110 -24.48 -6.27 -10.22
CA ARG A 110 -25.72 -5.84 -10.88
C ARG A 110 -25.56 -5.78 -12.40
N LYS A 111 -26.63 -6.18 -13.10
CA LYS A 111 -26.70 -6.55 -14.53
C LYS A 111 -26.28 -5.43 -15.49
N GLN A 112 -25.76 -5.90 -16.62
CA GLN A 112 -25.11 -5.20 -17.73
C GLN A 112 -25.90 -4.01 -18.29
N GLY A 113 -25.20 -2.89 -18.47
CA GLY A 113 -25.67 -1.73 -19.24
C GLY A 113 -24.97 -0.45 -18.77
N GLY A 114 -23.83 -0.10 -19.39
CA GLY A 114 -23.19 1.22 -19.23
C GLY A 114 -22.08 1.35 -18.18
N MET A 115 -21.94 0.41 -17.23
CA MET A 115 -21.02 0.53 -16.07
C MET A 115 -19.72 -0.30 -16.21
N LYS A 116 -19.16 -0.43 -17.42
CA LYS A 116 -17.89 -1.17 -17.61
C LYS A 116 -16.68 -0.28 -17.32
N GLU A 117 -16.72 0.96 -17.82
CA GLU A 117 -15.61 1.91 -17.77
C GLU A 117 -15.25 2.32 -16.32
N TYR A 118 -16.26 2.62 -15.49
CA TYR A 118 -16.05 2.95 -14.08
C TYR A 118 -15.52 1.78 -13.23
N ARG A 119 -15.85 0.54 -13.61
CA ARG A 119 -15.41 -0.65 -12.86
C ARG A 119 -13.92 -0.92 -13.00
N GLU A 120 -13.35 -0.65 -14.18
CA GLU A 120 -11.92 -0.88 -14.44
C GLU A 120 -11.04 0.21 -13.80
N ILE A 121 -11.48 1.48 -13.86
CA ILE A 121 -10.79 2.62 -13.22
C ILE A 121 -10.62 2.34 -11.73
N ILE A 122 -11.71 1.95 -11.10
CA ILE A 122 -11.80 1.77 -9.67
C ILE A 122 -10.94 0.58 -9.17
N MET A 123 -10.94 -0.54 -9.89
CA MET A 123 -10.10 -1.70 -9.53
C MET A 123 -8.60 -1.39 -9.72
N SER A 124 -8.23 -0.61 -10.73
CA SER A 124 -6.83 -0.21 -10.94
C SER A 124 -6.28 0.72 -9.85
N LEU A 125 -7.13 1.56 -9.26
CA LEU A 125 -6.73 2.55 -8.26
C LEU A 125 -6.58 1.96 -6.85
N ASN A 126 -7.49 1.06 -6.46
CA ASN A 126 -7.36 0.33 -5.19
C ASN A 126 -6.11 -0.56 -5.18
N ALA A 127 -5.78 -1.21 -6.31
CA ALA A 127 -4.55 -2.00 -6.43
C ALA A 127 -3.28 -1.13 -6.32
N TYR A 128 -3.32 0.12 -6.82
CA TYR A 128 -2.18 1.03 -6.74
C TYR A 128 -1.93 1.59 -5.34
N PHE A 129 -2.98 1.72 -4.52
CA PHE A 129 -2.85 2.21 -3.14
C PHE A 129 -2.36 1.11 -2.19
N LEU A 130 -2.78 -0.14 -2.41
CA LEU A 130 -2.38 -1.30 -1.60
C LEU A 130 -0.98 -1.83 -1.93
N PHE A 131 -0.48 -1.69 -3.17
CA PHE A 131 0.80 -2.30 -3.57
C PHE A 131 2.02 -1.38 -3.46
N LYS A 132 1.88 -0.16 -2.93
CA LYS A 132 3.00 0.82 -2.85
C LYS A 132 3.28 1.41 -1.47
N VAL A 133 2.60 0.91 -0.44
CA VAL A 133 2.84 1.26 0.97
C VAL A 133 3.33 0.06 1.79
N ALA A 134 3.59 -1.09 1.15
CA ALA A 134 4.30 -2.23 1.74
C ALA A 134 5.70 -2.35 1.09
#